data_AF-A0A2V6ZZQ9-F1
#
_entry.id   AF-A0A2V6ZZQ9-F1
#
_cell.length_a   1.000
_cell.length_b   1.000
_cell.length_c   1.000
_cell.angle_alpha   90.00
_cell.angle_beta   90.00
_cell.angle_gamma   90.00
#
_symmetry.space_group_name_H-M   'P 1'
#
loop_
_entity.id
_entity.type
_entity.pdbx_description
1 polymer ?
#
loop_
_entity_poly.entity_id
_entity_poly.type
_entity_poly.pdbx_seq_one_letter_code
_entity_poly.pdbx_strand_id
1 'polypeptide(L)'
;MVARVALAAAAPMTVVAARVAGSMFPKPEQAHLRRAVARSLARTPRWTYVAALVALATFDARPRLASVRCPTLVVTGDGDATVALEAKEELARRIEGARLVVVPDSGHATPGDQPERFNRIVLEFIGAH
;
A
#
# COMPACT_ATOMS: atom_id res chain seq x y z
N MET A 1 5.97 7.02 -9.18
CA MET A 1 6.53 5.74 -9.70
C MET A 1 7.82 5.94 -10.49
N VAL A 2 7.89 6.89 -11.44
CA VAL A 2 9.10 7.22 -12.22
C VAL A 2 10.36 7.43 -11.36
N ALA A 3 10.26 8.19 -10.27
CA ALA A 3 11.38 8.40 -9.35
C ALA A 3 11.89 7.11 -8.66
N ARG A 4 11.00 6.13 -8.40
CA ARG A 4 11.39 4.83 -7.82
C ARG A 4 12.06 3.93 -8.85
N VAL A 5 11.65 3.99 -10.12
CA VAL A 5 12.30 3.25 -11.22
C VAL A 5 13.70 3.81 -11.49
N ALA A 6 13.86 5.13 -11.54
CA ALA A 6 15.18 5.77 -11.72
C ALA A 6 16.14 5.48 -10.55
N LEU A 7 15.64 5.53 -9.31
CA LEU A 7 16.45 5.17 -8.14
C LEU A 7 16.85 3.69 -8.15
N ALA A 8 15.90 2.80 -8.45
CA ALA A 8 16.19 1.38 -8.66
C ALA A 8 17.12 1.13 -9.84
N ALA A 9 17.16 2.07 -10.80
CA ALA A 9 18.09 2.28 -11.90
C ALA A 9 19.58 2.33 -11.52
N ALA A 10 19.89 3.05 -10.45
CA ALA A 10 21.24 3.56 -10.23
C ALA A 10 21.79 3.28 -8.83
N ALA A 11 20.93 2.96 -7.86
CA ALA A 11 21.33 2.76 -6.48
C ALA A 11 21.36 1.29 -6.07
N PRO A 12 22.16 0.92 -5.05
CA PRO A 12 22.05 -0.37 -4.37
C PRO A 12 20.64 -0.60 -3.83
N MET A 13 20.19 -1.86 -3.82
CA MET A 13 18.84 -2.20 -3.30
C MET A 13 18.64 -1.81 -1.84
N THR A 14 19.71 -1.71 -1.04
CA THR A 14 19.66 -1.18 0.34
C THR A 14 19.20 0.26 0.40
N VAL A 15 19.63 1.11 -0.54
CA VAL A 15 19.24 2.53 -0.63
C VAL A 15 17.79 2.66 -1.10
N VAL A 16 17.43 1.90 -2.16
CA VAL A 16 16.04 1.82 -2.65
C VAL A 16 15.11 1.38 -1.50
N ALA A 17 15.51 0.35 -0.78
CA ALA A 17 14.73 -0.22 0.32
C ALA A 17 14.55 0.76 1.47
N ALA A 18 15.61 1.46 1.89
CA ALA A 18 15.53 2.49 2.93
C ALA A 18 14.58 3.62 2.52
N ARG A 19 14.64 4.07 1.26
CA ARG A 19 13.77 5.15 0.75
C ARG A 19 12.29 4.74 0.68
N VAL A 20 12.01 3.51 0.27
CA VAL A 20 10.65 2.95 0.23
C VAL A 20 10.12 2.77 1.65
N ALA A 21 10.88 2.15 2.54
CA ALA A 21 10.48 1.93 3.92
C ALA A 21 10.21 3.27 4.65
N GLY A 22 11.05 4.28 4.46
CA GLY A 22 10.84 5.62 5.00
C GLY A 22 9.57 6.31 4.48
N SER A 23 9.20 6.05 3.23
CA SER A 23 7.95 6.54 2.64
C SER A 23 6.71 5.88 3.23
N MET A 24 6.81 4.59 3.60
CA MET A 24 5.69 3.82 4.12
C MET A 24 5.41 4.12 5.60
N PHE A 25 6.48 4.44 6.34
CA PHE A 25 6.47 4.65 7.77
C PHE A 25 7.26 5.93 8.13
N PRO A 26 6.64 7.12 8.02
CA PRO A 26 7.34 8.39 8.20
C PRO A 26 7.61 8.77 9.67
N LYS A 27 6.86 8.23 10.65
CA LYS A 27 6.92 8.70 12.04
C LYS A 27 8.14 8.15 12.81
N PRO A 28 8.77 8.92 13.71
CA PRO A 28 9.97 8.47 14.43
C PRO A 28 9.85 7.09 15.09
N GLU A 29 8.75 6.83 15.79
CA GLU A 29 8.43 5.61 16.53
C GLU A 29 8.32 4.35 15.64
N GLN A 30 8.07 4.53 14.35
CA GLN A 30 7.96 3.44 13.37
C GLN A 30 9.34 2.94 12.88
N ALA A 31 10.44 3.31 13.55
CA ALA A 31 11.79 2.92 13.15
C ALA A 31 11.98 1.41 13.01
N HIS A 32 11.32 0.62 13.86
CA HIS A 32 11.41 -0.84 13.81
C HIS A 32 10.70 -1.41 12.56
N LEU A 33 9.53 -0.87 12.18
CA LEU A 33 8.82 -1.22 10.95
C LEU A 33 9.62 -0.83 9.71
N ARG A 34 10.20 0.38 9.70
CA ARG A 34 11.11 0.83 8.63
C ARG A 34 12.27 -0.15 8.44
N ARG A 35 12.94 -0.53 9.53
CA ARG A 35 14.06 -1.49 9.49
C ARG A 35 13.62 -2.86 8.99
N ALA A 36 12.45 -3.35 9.41
CA ALA A 36 11.92 -4.64 8.96
C ALA A 36 11.66 -4.64 7.45
N VAL A 37 10.96 -3.63 6.92
CA VAL A 37 10.67 -3.51 5.49
C VAL A 37 11.94 -3.25 4.68
N ALA A 38 12.84 -2.39 5.14
CA ALA A 38 14.10 -2.12 4.45
C ALA A 38 14.96 -3.40 4.34
N ARG A 39 15.07 -4.19 5.42
CA ARG A 39 15.79 -5.47 5.38
C ARG A 39 15.16 -6.47 4.44
N SER A 40 13.82 -6.57 4.43
CA SER A 40 13.13 -7.48 3.52
C SER A 40 13.35 -7.09 2.06
N LEU A 41 13.10 -5.82 1.73
CA LEU A 41 13.16 -5.31 0.37
C LEU A 41 14.59 -5.24 -0.18
N ALA A 42 15.60 -5.03 0.67
CA ALA A 42 17.00 -5.04 0.26
C ALA A 42 17.48 -6.43 -0.24
N ARG A 43 16.82 -7.52 0.17
CA ARG A 43 17.10 -8.88 -0.30
C ARG A 43 16.39 -9.21 -1.62
N THR A 44 15.45 -8.38 -2.06
CA THR A 44 14.74 -8.60 -3.31
C THR A 44 15.70 -8.38 -4.48
N PRO A 45 15.87 -9.34 -5.40
CA PRO A 45 16.66 -9.13 -6.60
C PRO A 45 16.17 -7.90 -7.35
N ARG A 46 17.10 -7.06 -7.81
CA ARG A 46 16.76 -5.80 -8.47
C ARG A 46 15.83 -5.97 -9.66
N TRP A 47 16.05 -7.00 -10.48
CA TRP A 47 15.21 -7.28 -11.63
C TRP A 47 13.76 -7.57 -11.20
N THR A 48 13.55 -8.27 -10.09
CA THR A 48 12.22 -8.55 -9.53
C THR A 48 11.54 -7.26 -9.09
N TYR A 49 12.27 -6.37 -8.42
CA TYR A 49 11.73 -5.08 -7.99
C TYR A 49 11.35 -4.19 -9.18
N VAL A 50 12.22 -4.10 -10.20
CA VAL A 50 11.94 -3.33 -11.42
C VAL A 50 10.76 -3.92 -12.18
N ALA A 51 10.70 -5.25 -12.34
CA ALA A 51 9.57 -5.93 -12.99
C ALA A 51 8.25 -5.65 -12.25
N ALA A 52 8.25 -5.67 -10.91
CA ALA A 52 7.08 -5.32 -10.11
C ALA A 52 6.67 -3.85 -10.30
N LEU A 53 7.62 -2.92 -10.36
CA LEU A 53 7.31 -1.51 -10.65
C LEU A 53 6.72 -1.31 -12.05
N VAL A 54 7.23 -2.01 -13.06
CA VAL A 54 6.67 -1.97 -14.41
C VAL A 54 5.25 -2.55 -14.40
N ALA A 55 5.03 -3.70 -13.78
CA ALA A 55 3.71 -4.32 -13.67
C ALA A 55 2.71 -3.40 -12.97
N LEU A 56 3.09 -2.76 -11.85
CA LEU A 56 2.24 -1.77 -11.16
C LEU A 56 1.97 -0.52 -12.02
N ALA A 57 2.91 -0.14 -12.89
CA ALA A 57 2.76 1.01 -13.79
C ALA A 57 1.85 0.75 -14.98
N THR A 58 1.81 -0.48 -15.48
CA THR A 58 1.07 -0.85 -16.68
C THR A 58 -0.25 -1.53 -16.37
N PHE A 59 -0.49 -1.94 -15.13
CA PHE A 59 -1.74 -2.58 -14.74
C PHE A 59 -2.85 -1.56 -14.50
N ASP A 60 -3.96 -1.72 -15.23
CA ASP A 60 -5.17 -0.92 -15.02
C ASP A 60 -6.41 -1.83 -14.92
N ALA A 61 -6.98 -1.90 -13.72
CA ALA A 61 -8.21 -2.64 -13.45
C ALA A 61 -9.46 -1.74 -13.43
N ARG A 62 -9.34 -0.42 -13.58
CA ARG A 62 -10.47 0.53 -13.48
C ARG A 62 -11.64 0.17 -14.39
N PRO A 63 -11.46 -0.29 -15.64
CA PRO A 63 -12.56 -0.71 -16.51
C PRO A 63 -13.34 -1.92 -15.98
N ARG A 64 -12.75 -2.72 -15.09
CA ARG A 64 -13.32 -3.97 -14.58
C ARG A 64 -13.93 -3.83 -13.18
N LEU A 65 -13.79 -2.70 -12.51
CA LEU A 65 -14.26 -2.52 -11.13
C LEU A 65 -15.78 -2.76 -10.99
N ALA A 66 -16.55 -2.30 -11.98
CA ALA A 66 -17.99 -2.50 -12.03
C ALA A 66 -18.42 -3.96 -12.27
N SER A 67 -17.48 -4.91 -12.43
CA SER A 67 -17.75 -6.35 -12.51
C SER A 67 -17.62 -7.07 -11.17
N VAL A 68 -17.09 -6.40 -10.13
CA VAL A 68 -17.01 -6.97 -8.79
C VAL A 68 -18.42 -7.01 -8.18
N ARG A 69 -18.84 -8.20 -7.73
CA ARG A 69 -20.19 -8.46 -7.21
C ARG A 69 -20.21 -8.93 -5.75
N CYS A 70 -19.06 -9.33 -5.20
CA CYS A 70 -18.97 -9.70 -3.79
C CYS A 70 -18.89 -8.45 -2.90
N PRO A 71 -19.29 -8.56 -1.61
CA PRO A 71 -19.03 -7.51 -0.63
C PRO A 71 -17.56 -7.09 -0.69
N THR A 72 -17.30 -5.78 -0.69
CA THR A 72 -15.95 -5.24 -0.85
C THR A 72 -15.65 -4.21 0.24
N LEU A 73 -14.52 -4.38 0.90
CA LEU A 73 -13.97 -3.43 1.86
C LEU A 73 -12.68 -2.82 1.30
N VAL A 74 -12.61 -1.49 1.28
CA VAL A 74 -11.41 -0.72 0.96
C VAL A 74 -10.92 -0.08 2.25
N VAL A 75 -9.68 -0.39 2.67
CA VAL A 75 -9.06 0.21 3.86
C VAL A 75 -7.82 0.99 3.44
N THR A 76 -7.65 2.19 4.00
CA THR A 76 -6.47 3.03 3.78
C THR A 76 -6.13 3.84 5.03
N GLY A 77 -4.88 4.24 5.18
CA GLY A 77 -4.49 5.26 6.17
C GLY A 77 -4.73 6.67 5.63
N ASP A 78 -4.99 7.64 6.51
CA ASP A 78 -5.09 9.07 6.18
C ASP A 78 -3.73 9.72 5.86
N GLY A 79 -2.64 9.13 6.36
CA GLY A 79 -1.26 9.52 6.12
C GLY A 79 -0.57 8.74 5.00
N ASP A 80 -1.33 8.06 4.13
CA ASP A 80 -0.76 7.34 2.98
C ASP A 80 -0.17 8.32 1.95
N ALA A 81 1.14 8.58 2.05
CA ALA A 81 1.88 9.39 1.08
C ALA A 81 2.33 8.60 -0.17
N THR A 82 2.01 7.30 -0.29
CA THR A 82 2.37 6.46 -1.43
C THR A 82 1.24 6.37 -2.46
N VAL A 83 0.00 6.28 -2.01
CA VAL A 83 -1.20 6.27 -2.86
C VAL A 83 -2.19 7.30 -2.33
N ALA A 84 -2.59 8.24 -3.19
CA ALA A 84 -3.50 9.31 -2.82
C ALA A 84 -4.89 8.77 -2.44
N LEU A 85 -5.57 9.42 -1.50
CA LEU A 85 -6.88 9.00 -0.98
C LEU A 85 -7.93 8.91 -2.09
N GLU A 86 -7.86 9.80 -3.08
CA GLU A 86 -8.77 9.88 -4.22
C GLU A 86 -8.80 8.56 -5.02
N ALA A 87 -7.68 7.83 -5.07
CA ALA A 87 -7.63 6.53 -5.73
C ALA A 87 -8.44 5.47 -4.96
N LYS A 88 -8.49 5.57 -3.62
CA LYS A 88 -9.29 4.67 -2.76
C LYS A 88 -10.77 5.03 -2.83
N GLU A 89 -11.09 6.32 -2.87
CA GLU A 89 -12.44 6.82 -3.12
C GLU A 89 -12.95 6.41 -4.51
N GLU A 90 -12.10 6.46 -5.54
CA GLU A 90 -12.45 5.96 -6.87
C GLU A 90 -12.77 4.46 -6.85
N LEU A 91 -11.97 3.64 -6.16
CA LEU A 91 -12.27 2.21 -5.99
C LEU A 91 -13.62 1.99 -5.32
N ALA A 92 -13.88 2.67 -4.19
CA ALA A 92 -15.13 2.52 -3.45
C ALA A 92 -16.35 3.02 -4.22
N ARG A 93 -16.22 4.08 -5.04
CA ARG A 93 -17.32 4.57 -5.89
C ARG A 93 -17.62 3.66 -7.07
N ARG A 94 -16.61 3.01 -7.65
CA ARG A 94 -16.76 2.19 -8.87
C ARG A 94 -17.11 0.73 -8.60
N ILE A 95 -16.95 0.25 -7.38
CA ILE A 95 -17.37 -1.08 -6.95
C ILE A 95 -18.71 -0.95 -6.23
N GLU A 96 -19.74 -1.60 -6.76
CA GLU A 96 -21.07 -1.58 -6.18
C GLU A 96 -21.07 -2.17 -4.76
N GLY A 97 -21.62 -1.41 -3.80
CA GLY A 97 -21.68 -1.84 -2.40
C GLY A 97 -20.33 -1.81 -1.65
N ALA A 98 -19.26 -1.26 -2.24
CA ALA A 98 -17.98 -1.17 -1.52
C ALA A 98 -18.03 -0.18 -0.37
N ARG A 99 -17.43 -0.58 0.76
CA ARG A 99 -17.24 0.27 1.94
C ARG A 99 -15.80 0.77 2.00
N LEU A 100 -15.61 2.09 2.06
CA LEU A 100 -14.31 2.70 2.36
C LEU A 100 -14.17 2.96 3.85
N VAL A 101 -13.03 2.58 4.43
CA VAL A 101 -12.64 2.94 5.79
C VAL A 101 -11.26 3.63 5.75
N VAL A 102 -11.22 4.87 6.23
CA VAL A 102 -9.98 5.63 6.41
C VAL A 102 -9.55 5.51 7.86
N VAL A 103 -8.36 4.96 8.09
CA VAL A 103 -7.74 4.80 9.40
C VAL A 103 -6.95 6.07 9.71
N PRO A 104 -7.37 6.87 10.71
CA PRO A 104 -6.69 8.08 11.10
C PRO A 104 -5.35 7.75 11.74
N ASP A 105 -4.37 8.63 11.56
CA ASP A 105 -3.01 8.50 12.03
C ASP A 105 -2.29 7.22 11.51
N SER A 106 -2.59 6.78 10.28
CA SER A 106 -1.95 5.60 9.66
C SER A 106 -1.30 5.94 8.32
N GLY A 107 -0.11 5.39 8.08
CA GLY A 107 0.57 5.46 6.79
C GLY A 107 0.10 4.43 5.77
N HIS A 108 0.87 4.28 4.69
CA HIS A 108 0.59 3.38 3.55
C HIS A 108 0.35 1.92 3.94
N ALA A 109 1.11 1.44 4.93
CA ALA A 109 1.06 0.05 5.37
C ALA A 109 0.24 -0.10 6.66
N THR A 110 -1.04 0.28 6.61
CA THR A 110 -1.99 0.20 7.72
C THR A 110 -1.98 -1.12 8.50
N PRO A 111 -1.87 -2.32 7.87
CA PRO A 111 -1.79 -3.57 8.61
C PRO A 111 -0.58 -3.68 9.55
N GLY A 112 0.54 -3.03 9.21
CA GLY A 112 1.74 -3.00 10.04
C GLY A 112 1.80 -1.79 10.98
N ASP A 113 1.18 -0.67 10.61
CA ASP A 113 1.20 0.58 11.38
C ASP A 113 0.18 0.57 12.54
N GLN A 114 -1.05 0.13 12.25
CA GLN A 114 -2.13 0.02 13.23
C GLN A 114 -2.79 -1.37 13.17
N PRO A 115 -2.07 -2.43 13.56
CA PRO A 115 -2.54 -3.81 13.41
C PRO A 115 -3.85 -4.08 14.15
N GLU A 116 -4.03 -3.59 15.37
CA GLU A 116 -5.24 -3.85 16.16
C GLU A 116 -6.49 -3.24 15.51
N ARG A 117 -6.36 -2.01 15.00
CA ARG A 117 -7.46 -1.32 14.33
C ARG A 117 -7.76 -1.93 12.97
N PHE A 118 -6.73 -2.21 12.18
CA PHE A 118 -6.86 -2.87 10.89
C PHE A 118 -7.55 -4.24 11.04
N ASN A 119 -7.06 -5.08 11.95
CA ASN A 119 -7.59 -6.42 12.18
C ASN A 119 -9.05 -6.37 12.63
N ARG A 120 -9.42 -5.43 13.51
CA ARG A 120 -10.82 -5.25 13.93
C ARG A 120 -11.73 -4.93 12.74
N ILE A 121 -11.36 -3.94 11.92
CA ILE A 121 -12.13 -3.53 10.74
C ILE A 121 -12.34 -4.72 9.79
N VAL A 122 -11.29 -5.50 9.55
CA VAL A 122 -11.33 -6.66 8.66
C VAL A 122 -12.19 -7.78 9.26
N LEU A 123 -12.04 -8.09 10.54
CA LEU A 123 -12.81 -9.14 11.21
C LEU A 123 -14.29 -8.78 11.33
N GLU A 124 -14.63 -7.52 11.58
CA GLU A 124 -16.02 -7.03 11.56
C GLU A 124 -16.64 -7.20 10.17
N PHE A 125 -15.89 -6.88 9.11
CA PHE A 125 -16.35 -7.05 7.74
C PHE A 125 -16.55 -8.52 7.36
N ILE A 126 -15.58 -9.39 7.70
CA ILE A 126 -15.69 -10.83 7.46
C ILE A 126 -16.82 -11.45 8.29
N GLY A 127 -17.05 -11.00 9.52
CA GLY A 127 -18.13 -11.52 10.36
C GLY A 127 -19.54 -11.11 9.90
N ALA A 128 -19.65 -10.08 9.05
CA ALA A 128 -20.92 -9.55 8.56
C ALA A 128 -21.35 -10.14 7.20
N HIS A 129 -20.51 -10.95 6.55
CA HIS A 129 -20.70 -11.47 5.19
C HIS A 129 -20.29 -12.94 5.07
#